data_AF-A0A1I5RQ30-F1
#
_entry.id   AF-A0A1I5RQ30-F1
#
_cell.length_a   1.000
_cell.length_b   1.000
_cell.length_c   1.000
_cell.angle_alpha   90.00
_cell.angle_beta   90.00
_cell.angle_gamma   90.00
#
_symmetry.space_group_name_H-M   'P 1'
#
loop_
_entity.id
_entity.type
_entity.pdbx_description
1 polymer ?
#
loop_
_entity_poly.entity_id
_entity_poly.type
_entity_poly.pdbx_seq_one_letter_code
_entity_poly.pdbx_strand_id
1 'polypeptide(L)'
;MQKKYLVGILLIVIIAGNIPFVSYADEYDDTIAVMQQQEAQTQAEISDLEKQTKETQDAISALQGQKAQTQSNVSNLETQSSALQSTINGYSNKLDSLNQEISEAEAAMAEVSSEIVKLNSELQQAKAEEQDRYNLLKKRLKSTYENGSGSGLLQILLESGSIQEFLTKFEYLNAIIEYDQRKIGEYQALQADIENKKAVVEEKEAELDQYQIQLDDRHDELADLTDTVRGQLSSTKNSLSSEKNKLADYDKQLTELDAKMKALEAKTAAAQAALAKQIAERLAMTKEDTSGSYSASADELTWLAATIQAEADGESYTGKLAVGSVIMNRVKSSAFPSTVVGVITQNMQFASYRSGKVELIISNGPNSTCIRAAQEVLDGARVGDYLFFMTRYWADYYGIAEYEMIGNHAFFYRWIVKEKEEEEVQEVEETTESSENNESESSSESENEENSEETEELEENSEDNSEESEEHSEENQEENSDE
;
A
#
# COMPACT_ATOMS: atom_id res chain seq x y z
N MET A 1 -104.85 17.73 44.89
CA MET A 1 -105.48 19.06 45.05
C MET A 1 -104.68 19.84 46.10
N GLN A 2 -104.53 21.16 45.94
CA GLN A 2 -103.89 22.14 46.85
C GLN A 2 -102.34 22.24 46.89
N LYS A 3 -101.90 23.51 47.02
CA LYS A 3 -100.52 24.04 47.12
C LYS A 3 -100.18 24.43 48.58
N LYS A 4 -98.90 24.67 48.87
CA LYS A 4 -98.29 25.69 49.79
C LYS A 4 -96.75 25.55 49.63
N TYR A 5 -95.94 26.52 49.20
CA TYR A 5 -95.60 27.87 49.73
C TYR A 5 -95.13 27.85 51.21
N LEU A 6 -94.09 28.56 51.68
CA LEU A 6 -92.84 29.17 51.14
C LEU A 6 -92.01 29.65 52.38
N VAL A 7 -90.76 30.12 52.20
CA VAL A 7 -89.89 30.86 53.18
C VAL A 7 -89.16 29.99 54.22
N GLY A 8 -87.85 30.14 54.49
CA GLY A 8 -86.83 30.95 53.81
C GLY A 8 -85.48 31.09 54.55
N ILE A 9 -84.46 31.61 53.84
CA ILE A 9 -83.35 32.49 54.28
C ILE A 9 -82.47 32.07 55.50
N LEU A 10 -81.18 31.71 55.30
CA LEU A 10 -80.00 32.61 55.38
C LEU A 10 -78.68 31.84 55.08
N LEU A 11 -77.60 32.59 54.85
CA LEU A 11 -76.26 32.19 54.36
C LEU A 11 -75.20 32.10 55.49
N ILE A 12 -74.09 31.40 55.20
CA ILE A 12 -72.74 31.45 55.85
C ILE A 12 -72.57 30.69 57.20
N VAL A 13 -71.69 29.66 57.19
CA VAL A 13 -70.34 29.67 57.82
C VAL A 13 -69.52 28.50 57.26
N ILE A 14 -68.26 28.76 56.89
CA ILE A 14 -67.26 27.77 56.52
C ILE A 14 -66.52 27.32 57.79
N ILE A 15 -66.55 26.03 58.13
CA ILE A 15 -65.47 25.34 58.87
C ILE A 15 -65.32 23.93 58.28
N ALA A 16 -64.13 23.59 57.80
CA ALA A 16 -63.77 22.26 57.33
C ALA A 16 -63.30 21.36 58.49
N GLY A 17 -63.38 20.04 58.34
CA GLY A 17 -62.87 19.11 59.36
C GLY A 17 -63.02 17.63 59.05
N ASN A 18 -62.02 17.07 58.36
CA ASN A 18 -61.66 15.64 58.34
C ASN A 18 -62.72 14.62 57.87
N ILE A 19 -62.83 14.48 56.54
CA ILE A 19 -62.79 13.16 55.91
C ILE A 19 -61.38 13.03 55.31
N PRO A 20 -60.60 11.98 55.59
CA PRO A 20 -59.34 11.76 54.91
C PRO A 20 -59.62 11.39 53.46
N PHE A 21 -59.53 12.38 52.56
CA PHE A 21 -59.26 12.11 51.16
C PHE A 21 -57.84 11.53 51.08
N VAL A 22 -57.74 10.24 50.80
CA VAL A 22 -56.47 9.68 50.32
C VAL A 22 -56.25 10.26 48.93
N SER A 23 -55.24 11.13 48.83
CA SER A 23 -54.73 11.63 47.55
C SER A 23 -54.15 10.46 46.78
N TYR A 24 -54.82 10.05 45.70
CA TYR A 24 -54.29 9.11 44.72
C TYR A 24 -53.38 9.80 43.67
N ALA A 25 -53.03 11.08 43.88
CA ALA A 25 -52.23 11.86 42.96
C ALA A 25 -50.71 11.65 43.16
N ASP A 26 -50.25 11.52 44.40
CA ASP A 26 -48.82 11.44 44.72
C ASP A 26 -48.15 10.15 44.17
N GLU A 27 -48.89 9.04 44.05
CA GLU A 27 -48.40 7.74 43.56
C GLU A 27 -48.13 7.73 42.02
N TYR A 28 -48.80 8.61 41.27
CA TYR A 28 -48.57 8.76 39.82
C TYR A 28 -47.30 9.58 39.54
N ASP A 29 -47.06 10.66 40.28
CA ASP A 29 -45.88 11.51 40.09
C ASP A 29 -44.57 10.77 40.43
N ASP A 30 -44.54 9.99 41.52
CA ASP A 30 -43.40 9.12 41.87
C ASP A 30 -43.12 8.07 40.77
N THR A 31 -44.16 7.49 40.18
CA THR A 31 -44.02 6.50 39.09
C THR A 31 -43.46 7.14 37.81
N ILE A 32 -43.94 8.34 37.45
CA ILE A 32 -43.45 9.10 36.30
C ILE A 32 -41.98 9.52 36.50
N ALA A 33 -41.59 9.91 37.71
CA ALA A 33 -40.20 10.26 38.04
C ALA A 33 -39.25 9.06 37.88
N VAL A 34 -39.67 7.85 38.28
CA VAL A 34 -38.89 6.62 38.06
C VAL A 34 -38.73 6.30 36.57
N MET A 35 -39.79 6.46 35.76
CA MET A 35 -39.71 6.28 34.30
C MET A 35 -38.76 7.29 33.65
N GLN A 36 -38.84 8.57 34.02
CA GLN A 36 -37.91 9.61 33.54
C GLN A 36 -36.45 9.32 33.94
N GLN A 37 -36.22 8.74 35.12
CA GLN A 37 -34.88 8.33 35.54
C GLN A 37 -34.34 7.16 34.68
N GLN A 38 -35.20 6.21 34.30
CA GLN A 38 -34.83 5.11 33.40
C GLN A 38 -34.55 5.61 31.98
N GLU A 39 -35.39 6.51 31.45
CA GLU A 39 -35.15 7.18 30.16
C GLU A 39 -33.79 7.90 30.15
N ALA A 40 -33.47 8.65 31.22
CA ALA A 40 -32.19 9.35 31.34
C ALA A 40 -30.99 8.40 31.42
N GLN A 41 -31.14 7.22 32.04
CA GLN A 41 -30.10 6.18 32.06
C GLN A 41 -29.90 5.56 30.67
N THR A 42 -30.97 5.18 29.97
CA THR A 42 -30.88 4.63 28.61
C THR A 42 -30.34 5.67 27.62
N GLN A 43 -30.71 6.94 27.77
CA GLN A 43 -30.14 8.04 26.97
C GLN A 43 -28.64 8.25 27.21
N ALA A 44 -28.15 8.03 28.43
CA ALA A 44 -26.71 8.06 28.74
C ALA A 44 -25.96 6.85 28.17
N GLU A 45 -26.55 5.65 28.20
CA GLU A 45 -26.00 4.45 27.55
C GLU A 45 -25.87 4.63 26.04
N ILE A 46 -26.90 5.18 25.38
CA ILE A 46 -26.87 5.51 23.94
C ILE A 46 -25.71 6.48 23.64
N SER A 47 -25.53 7.52 24.46
CA SER A 47 -24.45 8.51 24.28
C SER A 47 -23.05 7.89 24.39
N ASP A 48 -22.85 6.94 25.32
CA ASP A 48 -21.57 6.23 25.44
C ASP A 48 -21.33 5.26 24.26
N LEU A 49 -22.36 4.53 23.83
CA LEU A 49 -22.28 3.65 22.65
C LEU A 49 -22.01 4.44 21.36
N GLU A 50 -22.62 5.62 21.18
CA GLU A 50 -22.33 6.54 20.07
C GLU A 50 -20.88 7.04 20.11
N LYS A 51 -20.37 7.37 21.30
CA LYS A 51 -18.95 7.72 21.49
C LYS A 51 -18.03 6.56 21.10
N GLN A 52 -18.30 5.34 21.59
CA GLN A 52 -17.53 4.15 21.23
C GLN A 52 -17.58 3.83 19.73
N THR A 53 -18.74 4.09 19.08
CA THR A 53 -18.92 3.91 17.63
C THR A 53 -18.03 4.90 16.88
N LYS A 54 -18.03 6.18 17.26
CA LYS A 54 -17.16 7.19 16.66
C LYS A 54 -15.67 6.87 16.86
N GLU A 55 -15.25 6.52 18.08
CA GLU A 55 -13.87 6.11 18.36
C GLU A 55 -13.43 4.90 17.52
N THR A 56 -14.36 3.97 17.24
CA THR A 56 -14.10 2.80 16.38
C THR A 56 -14.03 3.20 14.90
N GLN A 57 -14.88 4.11 14.42
CA GLN A 57 -14.84 4.66 13.07
C GLN A 57 -13.54 5.45 12.79
N ASP A 58 -13.13 6.28 13.75
CA ASP A 58 -11.88 7.05 13.66
C ASP A 58 -10.67 6.10 13.63
N ALA A 59 -10.69 5.01 14.42
CA ALA A 59 -9.66 3.98 14.41
C ALA A 59 -9.57 3.21 13.08
N ILE A 60 -10.71 2.81 12.49
CA ILE A 60 -10.74 2.17 11.16
C ILE A 60 -10.16 3.12 10.11
N SER A 61 -10.59 4.39 10.11
CA SER A 61 -10.14 5.39 9.13
C SER A 61 -8.62 5.63 9.23
N ALA A 62 -8.07 5.70 10.44
CA ALA A 62 -6.64 5.81 10.67
C ALA A 62 -5.86 4.57 10.20
N LEU A 63 -6.39 3.37 10.46
CA LEU A 63 -5.77 2.10 10.09
C LEU A 63 -5.81 1.86 8.57
N GLN A 64 -6.90 2.24 7.89
CA GLN A 64 -6.97 2.27 6.43
C GLN A 64 -5.92 3.21 5.83
N GLY A 65 -5.71 4.39 6.43
CA GLY A 65 -4.64 5.31 6.03
C GLY A 65 -3.24 4.72 6.18
N GLN A 66 -2.96 4.02 7.30
CA GLN A 66 -1.70 3.30 7.48
C GLN A 66 -1.52 2.17 6.48
N LYS A 67 -2.57 1.37 6.23
CA LYS A 67 -2.57 0.31 5.22
C LYS A 67 -2.27 0.85 3.82
N ALA A 68 -2.89 1.95 3.41
CA ALA A 68 -2.63 2.59 2.11
C ALA A 68 -1.17 3.08 1.99
N GLN A 69 -0.62 3.68 3.05
CA GLN A 69 0.80 4.08 3.07
C GLN A 69 1.74 2.87 2.97
N THR A 70 1.45 1.77 3.69
CA THR A 70 2.23 0.53 3.58
C THR A 70 2.07 -0.13 2.21
N GLN A 71 0.91 -0.08 1.56
CA GLN A 71 0.72 -0.56 0.18
C GLN A 71 1.58 0.24 -0.81
N SER A 72 1.66 1.57 -0.64
CA SER A 72 2.60 2.42 -1.41
C SER A 72 4.06 2.01 -1.15
N ASN A 73 4.45 1.78 0.11
CA ASN A 73 5.79 1.31 0.46
C ASN A 73 6.11 -0.05 -0.20
N VAL A 74 5.16 -0.99 -0.21
CA VAL A 74 5.28 -2.29 -0.89
C VAL A 74 5.46 -2.13 -2.39
N SER A 75 4.63 -1.32 -3.06
CA SER A 75 4.75 -1.07 -4.51
C SER A 75 6.09 -0.43 -4.89
N ASN A 76 6.57 0.52 -4.07
CA ASN A 76 7.90 1.12 -4.22
C ASN A 76 9.03 0.09 -4.03
N LEU A 77 8.90 -0.83 -3.06
CA LEU A 77 9.87 -1.91 -2.84
C LEU A 77 9.82 -2.98 -3.95
N GLU A 78 8.66 -3.26 -4.54
CA GLU A 78 8.51 -4.17 -5.69
C GLU A 78 9.10 -3.56 -6.96
N THR A 79 8.94 -2.24 -7.15
CA THR A 79 9.62 -1.48 -8.21
C THR A 79 11.14 -1.52 -8.02
N GLN A 80 11.64 -1.28 -6.79
CA GLN A 80 13.06 -1.40 -6.47
C GLN A 80 13.58 -2.84 -6.64
N SER A 81 12.80 -3.86 -6.27
CA SER A 81 13.15 -5.26 -6.49
C SER A 81 13.23 -5.60 -7.98
N SER A 82 12.39 -4.99 -8.82
CA SER A 82 12.39 -5.21 -10.26
C SER A 82 13.57 -4.50 -10.94
N ALA A 83 13.90 -3.28 -10.50
CA ALA A 83 15.11 -2.58 -10.90
C ALA A 83 16.37 -3.36 -10.50
N LEU A 84 16.44 -3.84 -9.24
CA LEU A 84 17.51 -4.71 -8.75
C LEU A 84 17.62 -6.01 -9.55
N GLN A 85 16.51 -6.61 -9.98
CA GLN A 85 16.56 -7.79 -10.85
C GLN A 85 17.19 -7.48 -12.22
N SER A 86 16.88 -6.32 -12.81
CA SER A 86 17.54 -5.85 -14.04
C SER A 86 19.04 -5.60 -13.83
N THR A 87 19.41 -4.97 -12.70
CA THR A 87 20.80 -4.78 -12.29
C THR A 87 21.53 -6.12 -12.07
N ILE A 88 20.90 -7.10 -11.43
CA ILE A 88 21.43 -8.47 -11.26
C ILE A 88 21.68 -9.13 -12.62
N ASN A 89 20.75 -9.00 -13.58
CA ASN A 89 20.94 -9.56 -14.91
C ASN A 89 22.13 -8.89 -15.64
N GLY A 90 22.27 -7.57 -15.54
CA GLY A 90 23.43 -6.83 -16.06
C GLY A 90 24.74 -7.24 -15.39
N TYR A 91 24.72 -7.49 -14.09
CA TYR A 91 25.87 -8.00 -13.36
C TYR A 91 26.21 -9.45 -13.67
N SER A 92 25.24 -10.31 -14.01
CA SER A 92 25.52 -11.66 -14.51
C SER A 92 26.43 -11.61 -15.74
N ASN A 93 26.07 -10.77 -16.72
CA ASN A 93 26.90 -10.58 -17.92
C ASN A 93 28.30 -10.02 -17.57
N LYS A 94 28.41 -9.15 -16.55
CA LYS A 94 29.70 -8.63 -16.10
C LYS A 94 30.54 -9.67 -15.36
N LEU A 95 29.93 -10.52 -14.54
CA LEU A 95 30.60 -11.67 -13.90
C LEU A 95 31.09 -12.66 -14.97
N ASP A 96 30.30 -12.92 -16.01
CA ASP A 96 30.70 -13.79 -17.12
C ASP A 96 31.89 -13.19 -17.89
N SER A 97 31.89 -11.88 -18.18
CA SER A 97 33.06 -11.17 -18.76
C SER A 97 34.29 -11.27 -17.88
N LEU A 98 34.18 -10.98 -16.58
CA LEU A 98 35.28 -11.05 -15.63
C LEU A 98 35.85 -12.47 -15.51
N ASN A 99 35.00 -13.50 -15.46
CA ASN A 99 35.44 -14.90 -15.44
C ASN A 99 36.17 -15.29 -16.73
N GLN A 100 35.74 -14.78 -17.89
CA GLN A 100 36.46 -14.98 -19.16
C GLN A 100 37.81 -14.27 -19.14
N GLU A 101 37.86 -12.98 -18.75
CA GLU A 101 39.09 -12.20 -18.66
C GLU A 101 40.12 -12.82 -17.69
N ILE A 102 39.66 -13.33 -16.54
CA ILE A 102 40.50 -14.10 -15.60
C ILE A 102 41.03 -15.38 -16.27
N SER A 103 40.18 -16.15 -16.95
CA SER A 103 40.58 -17.39 -17.63
C SER A 103 41.60 -17.15 -18.75
N GLU A 104 41.46 -16.03 -19.47
CA GLU A 104 42.40 -15.60 -20.52
C GLU A 104 43.74 -15.14 -19.92
N ALA A 105 43.71 -14.40 -18.80
CA ALA A 105 44.91 -14.00 -18.06
C ALA A 105 45.66 -15.22 -17.47
N GLU A 106 44.96 -16.17 -16.85
CA GLU A 106 45.54 -17.43 -16.34
C GLU A 106 46.25 -18.22 -17.46
N ALA A 107 45.63 -18.28 -18.65
CA ALA A 107 46.22 -18.94 -19.82
C ALA A 107 47.49 -18.22 -20.32
N ALA A 108 47.45 -16.89 -20.44
CA ALA A 108 48.60 -16.08 -20.84
C ALA A 108 49.76 -16.19 -19.83
N MET A 109 49.46 -16.15 -18.53
CA MET A 109 50.45 -16.38 -17.46
C MET A 109 51.10 -17.76 -17.55
N ALA A 110 50.34 -18.81 -17.87
CA ALA A 110 50.87 -20.16 -18.04
C ALA A 110 51.81 -20.26 -19.26
N GLU A 111 51.50 -19.56 -20.35
CA GLU A 111 52.37 -19.47 -21.53
C GLU A 111 53.65 -18.70 -21.22
N VAL A 112 53.56 -17.48 -20.69
CA VAL A 112 54.73 -16.65 -20.31
C VAL A 112 55.62 -17.37 -19.29
N SER A 113 55.04 -18.03 -18.28
CA SER A 113 55.81 -18.84 -17.32
C SER A 113 56.56 -20.00 -17.98
N SER A 114 55.96 -20.67 -18.97
CA SER A 114 56.61 -21.70 -19.77
C SER A 114 57.76 -21.13 -20.63
N GLU A 115 57.59 -19.95 -21.22
CA GLU A 115 58.66 -19.25 -21.95
C GLU A 115 59.83 -18.90 -21.04
N ILE A 116 59.58 -18.35 -19.84
CA ILE A 116 60.60 -18.02 -18.82
C ILE A 116 61.39 -19.27 -18.42
N VAL A 117 60.72 -20.41 -18.19
CA VAL A 117 61.39 -21.67 -17.84
C VAL A 117 62.29 -22.17 -18.97
N LYS A 118 61.83 -22.09 -20.22
CA LYS A 118 62.62 -22.45 -21.41
C LYS A 118 63.84 -21.53 -21.57
N LEU A 119 63.63 -20.21 -21.54
CA LEU A 119 64.70 -19.21 -21.68
C LEU A 119 65.75 -19.34 -20.57
N ASN A 120 65.34 -19.58 -19.32
CA ASN A 120 66.28 -19.82 -18.22
C ASN A 120 67.12 -21.09 -18.44
N SER A 121 66.56 -22.16 -19.02
CA SER A 121 67.32 -23.36 -19.39
C SER A 121 68.34 -23.07 -20.51
N GLU A 122 67.94 -22.34 -21.55
CA GLU A 122 68.83 -21.94 -22.64
C GLU A 122 69.95 -20.99 -22.15
N LEU A 123 69.63 -20.05 -21.26
CA LEU A 123 70.57 -19.14 -20.62
C LEU A 123 71.59 -19.89 -19.76
N GLN A 124 71.15 -20.92 -19.02
CA GLN A 124 72.04 -21.78 -18.23
C GLN A 124 73.02 -22.57 -19.12
N GLN A 125 72.53 -23.11 -20.24
CA GLN A 125 73.37 -23.81 -21.22
C GLN A 125 74.37 -22.88 -21.88
N ALA A 126 73.93 -21.69 -22.31
CA ALA A 126 74.79 -20.67 -22.92
C ALA A 126 75.90 -20.20 -21.96
N LYS A 127 75.58 -19.95 -20.68
CA LYS A 127 76.58 -19.59 -19.64
C LYS A 127 77.60 -20.71 -19.38
N ALA A 128 77.19 -21.98 -19.44
CA ALA A 128 78.11 -23.11 -19.34
C ALA A 128 79.06 -23.16 -20.56
N GLU A 129 78.53 -22.97 -21.77
CA GLU A 129 79.35 -22.92 -22.98
C GLU A 129 80.30 -21.71 -23.02
N GLU A 130 79.87 -20.53 -22.54
CA GLU A 130 80.71 -19.35 -22.39
C GLU A 130 81.90 -19.67 -21.48
N GLN A 131 81.65 -20.28 -20.32
CA GLN A 131 82.68 -20.63 -19.36
C GLN A 131 83.71 -21.61 -19.95
N ASP A 132 83.28 -22.60 -20.74
CA ASP A 132 84.15 -23.54 -21.42
C ASP A 132 84.95 -22.90 -22.56
N ARG A 133 84.31 -22.06 -23.39
CA ARG A 133 84.98 -21.29 -24.44
C ARG A 133 86.02 -20.32 -23.86
N TYR A 134 85.69 -19.61 -22.78
CA TYR A 134 86.63 -18.76 -22.03
C TYR A 134 87.83 -19.57 -21.52
N ASN A 135 87.58 -20.74 -20.91
CA ASN A 135 88.65 -21.61 -20.40
C ASN A 135 89.56 -22.14 -21.53
N LEU A 136 89.01 -22.43 -22.70
CA LEU A 136 89.77 -22.85 -23.87
C LEU A 136 90.59 -21.70 -24.47
N LEU A 137 89.98 -20.53 -24.66
CA LEU A 137 90.65 -19.30 -25.11
C LEU A 137 91.78 -18.91 -24.16
N LYS A 138 91.57 -18.97 -22.84
CA LYS A 138 92.61 -18.73 -21.82
C LYS A 138 93.79 -19.69 -21.94
N LYS A 139 93.54 -21.00 -22.12
CA LYS A 139 94.61 -22.00 -22.35
C LYS A 139 95.35 -21.73 -23.66
N ARG A 140 94.63 -21.40 -24.73
CA ARG A 140 95.17 -21.05 -26.06
C ARG A 140 96.08 -19.83 -25.98
N LEU A 141 95.58 -18.72 -25.44
CA LEU A 141 96.31 -17.46 -25.29
C LEU A 141 97.57 -17.64 -24.43
N LYS A 142 97.46 -18.38 -23.32
CA LYS A 142 98.60 -18.73 -22.46
C LYS A 142 99.65 -19.53 -23.23
N SER A 143 99.26 -20.57 -23.96
CA SER A 143 100.17 -21.39 -24.77
C SER A 143 100.85 -20.57 -25.87
N THR A 144 100.13 -19.69 -26.55
CA THR A 144 100.69 -18.79 -27.58
C THR A 144 101.69 -17.80 -26.97
N TYR A 145 101.45 -17.29 -25.75
CA TYR A 145 102.37 -16.41 -25.05
C TYR A 145 103.64 -17.13 -24.55
N GLU A 146 103.47 -18.29 -23.89
CA GLU A 146 104.57 -19.09 -23.33
C GLU A 146 105.48 -19.66 -24.42
N ASN A 147 104.92 -20.11 -25.54
CA ASN A 147 105.68 -20.70 -26.66
C ASN A 147 106.08 -19.68 -27.75
N GLY A 148 105.52 -18.46 -27.73
CA GLY A 148 105.65 -17.47 -28.82
C GLY A 148 106.26 -16.13 -28.41
N SER A 149 106.81 -16.00 -27.20
CA SER A 149 107.30 -14.75 -26.63
C SER A 149 108.21 -13.91 -27.56
N GLY A 150 107.75 -12.71 -27.90
CA GLY A 150 108.52 -11.61 -28.53
C GLY A 150 108.89 -11.79 -30.00
N SER A 151 109.58 -12.89 -30.33
CA SER A 151 110.14 -13.14 -31.66
C SER A 151 109.58 -14.39 -32.33
N GLY A 152 108.96 -15.30 -31.58
CA GLY A 152 108.73 -16.70 -31.98
C GLY A 152 108.03 -16.91 -33.32
N LEU A 153 106.93 -16.20 -33.61
CA LEU A 153 106.18 -16.39 -34.85
C LEU A 153 106.92 -15.90 -36.10
N LEU A 154 107.54 -14.73 -36.03
CA LEU A 154 108.42 -14.22 -37.11
C LEU A 154 109.69 -15.06 -37.22
N GLN A 155 110.22 -15.56 -36.11
CA GLN A 155 111.40 -16.41 -36.07
C GLN A 155 111.14 -17.80 -36.68
N ILE A 156 110.00 -18.44 -36.40
CA ILE A 156 109.59 -19.72 -37.04
C ILE A 156 109.49 -19.59 -38.56
N LEU A 157 109.04 -18.43 -39.05
CA LEU A 157 109.04 -18.08 -40.47
C LEU A 157 110.48 -17.84 -40.98
N LEU A 158 111.30 -17.04 -40.29
CA LEU A 158 112.67 -16.72 -40.71
C LEU A 158 113.67 -17.89 -40.60
N GLU A 159 113.39 -18.89 -39.77
CA GLU A 159 114.18 -20.13 -39.62
C GLU A 159 113.85 -21.19 -40.70
N SER A 160 112.94 -20.91 -41.63
CA SER A 160 112.65 -21.83 -42.75
C SER A 160 113.86 -22.01 -43.66
N GLY A 161 114.21 -23.26 -44.01
CA GLY A 161 115.35 -23.57 -44.86
C GLY A 161 115.09 -23.36 -46.36
N SER A 162 113.85 -23.10 -46.77
CA SER A 162 113.46 -22.86 -48.17
C SER A 162 112.22 -21.98 -48.30
N ILE A 163 112.06 -21.33 -49.46
CA ILE A 163 110.88 -20.51 -49.79
C ILE A 163 109.58 -21.34 -49.76
N GLN A 164 109.62 -22.62 -50.10
CA GLN A 164 108.44 -23.49 -50.05
C GLN A 164 108.03 -23.80 -48.60
N GLU A 165 109.01 -24.06 -47.72
CA GLU A 165 108.77 -24.23 -46.28
C GLU A 165 108.27 -22.92 -45.62
N PHE A 166 108.82 -21.77 -46.02
CA PHE A 166 108.36 -20.44 -45.62
C PHE A 166 106.86 -20.25 -45.93
N LEU A 167 106.47 -20.49 -47.19
CA LEU A 167 105.08 -20.31 -47.63
C LEU A 167 104.13 -21.25 -46.91
N THR A 168 104.48 -22.53 -46.74
CA THR A 168 103.64 -23.49 -45.98
C THR A 168 103.50 -23.09 -44.51
N LYS A 169 104.58 -22.62 -43.86
CA LYS A 169 104.51 -22.10 -42.48
C LYS A 169 103.67 -20.82 -42.40
N PHE A 170 103.74 -19.94 -43.39
CA PHE A 170 102.95 -18.72 -43.48
C PHE A 170 101.44 -19.01 -43.64
N GLU A 171 101.07 -19.96 -44.50
CA GLU A 171 99.69 -20.43 -44.67
C GLU A 171 99.12 -21.00 -43.36
N TYR A 172 99.86 -21.88 -42.67
CA TYR A 172 99.42 -22.41 -41.37
C TYR A 172 99.28 -21.33 -40.29
N LEU A 173 100.18 -20.34 -40.29
CA LEU A 173 100.16 -19.25 -39.32
C LEU A 173 98.96 -18.32 -39.54
N ASN A 174 98.63 -18.00 -40.79
CA ASN A 174 97.42 -17.25 -41.13
C ASN A 174 96.15 -18.03 -40.78
N ALA A 175 96.07 -19.32 -41.14
CA ALA A 175 94.93 -20.17 -40.79
C ALA A 175 94.72 -20.30 -39.27
N ILE A 176 95.81 -20.28 -38.48
CA ILE A 176 95.77 -20.21 -37.02
C ILE A 176 95.22 -18.86 -36.53
N ILE A 177 95.68 -17.74 -37.09
CA ILE A 177 95.19 -16.40 -36.71
C ILE A 177 93.71 -16.24 -37.06
N GLU A 178 93.28 -16.66 -38.25
CA GLU A 178 91.87 -16.65 -38.68
C GLU A 178 91.00 -17.54 -37.78
N TYR A 179 91.49 -18.72 -37.39
CA TYR A 179 90.80 -19.59 -36.45
C TYR A 179 90.64 -18.92 -35.08
N ASP A 180 91.71 -18.36 -34.51
CA ASP A 180 91.68 -17.75 -33.18
C ASP A 180 90.84 -16.46 -33.18
N GLN A 181 90.92 -15.63 -34.23
CA GLN A 181 90.05 -14.45 -34.43
C GLN A 181 88.58 -14.85 -34.53
N ARG A 182 88.24 -15.86 -35.35
CA ARG A 182 86.88 -16.37 -35.46
C ARG A 182 86.37 -16.91 -34.12
N LYS A 183 87.20 -17.62 -33.34
CA LYS A 183 86.80 -18.13 -32.01
C LYS A 183 86.63 -17.02 -30.96
N ILE A 184 87.35 -15.91 -31.07
CA ILE A 184 87.08 -14.70 -30.27
C ILE A 184 85.74 -14.08 -30.68
N GLY A 185 85.46 -13.95 -31.98
CA GLY A 185 84.17 -13.46 -32.48
C GLY A 185 82.98 -14.35 -32.08
N GLU A 186 83.11 -15.67 -32.21
CA GLU A 186 82.12 -16.65 -31.73
C GLU A 186 81.90 -16.57 -30.21
N TYR A 187 82.93 -16.21 -29.42
CA TYR A 187 82.79 -15.97 -27.98
C TYR A 187 82.06 -14.66 -27.69
N GLN A 188 82.44 -13.55 -28.34
CA GLN A 188 81.77 -12.25 -28.20
C GLN A 188 80.29 -12.31 -28.59
N ALA A 189 79.95 -13.05 -29.66
CA ALA A 189 78.57 -13.29 -30.06
C ALA A 189 77.78 -14.07 -29.00
N LEU A 190 78.39 -15.06 -28.34
CA LEU A 190 77.76 -15.78 -27.23
C LEU A 190 77.54 -14.90 -26.00
N GLN A 191 78.48 -13.99 -25.68
CA GLN A 191 78.27 -13.02 -24.58
C GLN A 191 77.08 -12.09 -24.88
N ALA A 192 76.94 -11.62 -26.13
CA ALA A 192 75.81 -10.80 -26.55
C ALA A 192 74.47 -11.58 -26.54
N ASP A 193 74.47 -12.84 -26.96
CA ASP A 193 73.29 -13.73 -26.87
C ASP A 193 72.84 -13.98 -25.42
N ILE A 194 73.78 -14.17 -24.49
CA ILE A 194 73.50 -14.31 -23.05
C ILE A 194 72.87 -13.04 -22.48
N GLU A 195 73.40 -11.85 -22.81
CA GLU A 195 72.85 -10.58 -22.31
C GLU A 195 71.46 -10.31 -22.89
N ASN A 196 71.25 -10.57 -24.19
CA ASN A 196 69.93 -10.47 -24.83
C ASN A 196 68.91 -11.42 -24.20
N LYS A 197 69.26 -12.70 -23.99
CA LYS A 197 68.37 -13.68 -23.33
C LYS A 197 68.05 -13.28 -21.89
N LYS A 198 69.01 -12.71 -21.16
CA LYS A 198 68.79 -12.19 -19.81
C LYS A 198 67.80 -11.02 -19.82
N ALA A 199 67.93 -10.08 -20.77
CA ALA A 199 67.00 -8.96 -20.92
C ALA A 199 65.58 -9.44 -21.27
N VAL A 200 65.43 -10.42 -22.17
CA VAL A 200 64.12 -11.01 -22.52
C VAL A 200 63.49 -11.75 -21.34
N VAL A 201 64.28 -12.43 -20.49
CA VAL A 201 63.76 -13.02 -19.24
C VAL A 201 63.27 -11.93 -18.28
N GLU A 202 64.03 -10.85 -18.08
CA GLU A 202 63.63 -9.72 -17.23
C GLU A 202 62.36 -9.01 -17.74
N GLU A 203 62.20 -8.90 -19.06
CA GLU A 203 60.97 -8.40 -19.70
C GLU A 203 59.77 -9.34 -19.47
N LYS A 204 59.95 -10.64 -19.65
CA LYS A 204 58.91 -11.67 -19.45
C LYS A 204 58.51 -11.83 -17.98
N GLU A 205 59.45 -11.71 -17.05
CA GLU A 205 59.16 -11.67 -15.61
C GLU A 205 58.31 -10.44 -15.24
N ALA A 206 58.61 -9.26 -15.82
CA ALA A 206 57.79 -8.07 -15.63
C ALA A 206 56.39 -8.18 -16.28
N GLU A 207 56.27 -8.83 -17.45
CA GLU A 207 54.98 -9.16 -18.09
C GLU A 207 54.13 -10.07 -17.18
N LEU A 208 54.74 -11.09 -16.58
CA LEU A 208 54.08 -12.01 -15.64
C LEU A 208 53.59 -11.29 -14.37
N ASP A 209 54.39 -10.37 -13.82
CA ASP A 209 54.00 -9.54 -12.67
C ASP A 209 52.81 -8.62 -13.00
N GLN A 210 52.73 -8.07 -14.22
CA GLN A 210 51.57 -7.27 -14.64
C GLN A 210 50.30 -8.11 -14.73
N TYR A 211 50.38 -9.33 -15.26
CA TYR A 211 49.23 -10.24 -15.28
C TYR A 211 48.76 -10.63 -13.87
N GLN A 212 49.67 -10.87 -12.92
CA GLN A 212 49.31 -11.14 -11.52
C GLN A 212 48.51 -9.99 -10.89
N ILE A 213 48.98 -8.75 -11.06
CA ILE A 213 48.28 -7.56 -10.55
C ILE A 213 46.88 -7.44 -11.16
N GLN A 214 46.74 -7.63 -12.47
CA GLN A 214 45.43 -7.59 -13.14
C GLN A 214 44.48 -8.68 -12.60
N LEU A 215 44.99 -9.88 -12.33
CA LEU A 215 44.21 -11.02 -11.85
C LEU A 215 43.72 -10.80 -10.41
N ASP A 216 44.57 -10.27 -9.53
CA ASP A 216 44.20 -9.84 -8.18
C ASP A 216 43.12 -8.73 -8.24
N ASP A 217 43.32 -7.67 -9.04
CA ASP A 217 42.34 -6.59 -9.24
C ASP A 217 40.97 -7.12 -9.73
N ARG A 218 40.96 -8.12 -10.63
CA ARG A 218 39.70 -8.75 -11.11
C ARG A 218 39.05 -9.64 -10.05
N HIS A 219 39.82 -10.34 -9.23
CA HIS A 219 39.26 -11.13 -8.12
C HIS A 219 38.60 -10.23 -7.06
N ASP A 220 39.22 -9.10 -6.72
CA ASP A 220 38.63 -8.12 -5.80
C ASP A 220 37.36 -7.48 -6.41
N GLU A 221 37.38 -7.10 -7.70
CA GLU A 221 36.18 -6.59 -8.39
C GLU A 221 35.02 -7.61 -8.40
N LEU A 222 35.33 -8.89 -8.61
CA LEU A 222 34.35 -9.99 -8.59
C LEU A 222 33.72 -10.18 -7.20
N ALA A 223 34.53 -10.10 -6.14
CA ALA A 223 34.11 -10.27 -4.76
C ALA A 223 33.19 -9.11 -4.31
N ASP A 224 33.64 -7.86 -4.48
CA ASP A 224 32.88 -6.65 -4.14
C ASP A 224 31.52 -6.60 -4.85
N LEU A 225 31.50 -6.98 -6.14
CA LEU A 225 30.27 -7.03 -6.92
C LEU A 225 29.29 -8.08 -6.38
N THR A 226 29.80 -9.28 -6.07
CA THR A 226 29.01 -10.39 -5.53
C THR A 226 28.38 -10.04 -4.17
N ASP A 227 29.15 -9.45 -3.27
CA ASP A 227 28.68 -9.06 -1.93
C ASP A 227 27.70 -7.88 -1.98
N THR A 228 27.94 -6.90 -2.85
CA THR A 228 27.00 -5.78 -3.08
C THR A 228 25.63 -6.29 -3.52
N VAL A 229 25.59 -7.17 -4.52
CA VAL A 229 24.36 -7.79 -5.02
C VAL A 229 23.64 -8.58 -3.95
N ARG A 230 24.38 -9.45 -3.24
CA ARG A 230 23.81 -10.30 -2.19
C ARG A 230 23.23 -9.48 -1.05
N GLY A 231 23.91 -8.41 -0.65
CA GLY A 231 23.48 -7.48 0.39
C GLY A 231 22.20 -6.73 0.02
N GLN A 232 22.17 -6.10 -1.18
CA GLN A 232 20.99 -5.38 -1.67
C GLN A 232 19.77 -6.29 -1.81
N LEU A 233 19.93 -7.47 -2.43
CA LEU A 233 18.84 -8.43 -2.62
C LEU A 233 18.26 -8.92 -1.28
N SER A 234 19.12 -9.23 -0.31
CA SER A 234 18.71 -9.64 1.04
C SER A 234 17.94 -8.54 1.77
N SER A 235 18.46 -7.30 1.74
CA SER A 235 17.84 -6.13 2.39
C SER A 235 16.44 -5.83 1.84
N THR A 236 16.30 -5.77 0.51
CA THR A 236 15.02 -5.51 -0.17
C THR A 236 14.02 -6.63 0.09
N LYS A 237 14.45 -7.90 0.00
CA LYS A 237 13.59 -9.07 0.29
C LYS A 237 13.05 -9.06 1.73
N ASN A 238 13.91 -8.75 2.70
CA ASN A 238 13.52 -8.70 4.12
C ASN A 238 12.55 -7.54 4.39
N SER A 239 12.81 -6.37 3.80
CA SER A 239 11.93 -5.20 3.91
C SER A 239 10.55 -5.47 3.30
N LEU A 240 10.51 -6.05 2.09
CA LEU A 240 9.27 -6.42 1.41
C LEU A 240 8.45 -7.45 2.20
N SER A 241 9.10 -8.46 2.78
CA SER A 241 8.46 -9.45 3.66
C SER A 241 7.87 -8.81 4.92
N SER A 242 8.61 -7.89 5.54
CA SER A 242 8.16 -7.14 6.72
C SER A 242 6.91 -6.29 6.42
N GLU A 243 6.92 -5.50 5.35
CA GLU A 243 5.76 -4.67 4.98
C GLU A 243 4.55 -5.53 4.55
N LYS A 244 4.75 -6.65 3.84
CA LYS A 244 3.64 -7.57 3.51
C LYS A 244 3.03 -8.24 4.75
N ASN A 245 3.83 -8.56 5.77
CA ASN A 245 3.32 -9.05 7.04
C ASN A 245 2.48 -7.99 7.78
N LYS A 246 2.87 -6.70 7.74
CA LYS A 246 2.06 -5.61 8.30
C LYS A 246 0.71 -5.48 7.60
N LEU A 247 0.65 -5.60 6.28
CA LEU A 247 -0.62 -5.57 5.54
C LEU A 247 -1.58 -6.68 6.00
N ALA A 248 -1.07 -7.91 6.12
CA ALA A 248 -1.86 -9.04 6.60
C ALA A 248 -2.31 -8.90 8.07
N ASP A 249 -1.60 -8.12 8.88
CA ASP A 249 -2.00 -7.79 10.25
C ASP A 249 -3.07 -6.67 10.28
N TYR A 250 -2.91 -5.64 9.46
CA TYR A 250 -3.93 -4.59 9.27
C TYR A 250 -5.25 -5.17 8.76
N ASP A 251 -5.23 -6.16 7.86
CA ASP A 251 -6.46 -6.83 7.37
C ASP A 251 -7.22 -7.55 8.48
N LYS A 252 -6.51 -8.18 9.43
CA LYS A 252 -7.13 -8.81 10.61
C LYS A 252 -7.72 -7.76 11.54
N GLN A 253 -6.93 -6.74 11.89
CA GLN A 253 -7.37 -5.65 12.76
C GLN A 253 -8.60 -4.92 12.18
N LEU A 254 -8.64 -4.65 10.88
CA LEU A 254 -9.82 -4.08 10.21
C LEU A 254 -11.04 -5.00 10.33
N THR A 255 -10.88 -6.31 10.08
CA THR A 255 -11.97 -7.29 10.22
C THR A 255 -12.53 -7.34 11.65
N GLU A 256 -11.67 -7.26 12.67
CA GLU A 256 -12.07 -7.21 14.08
C GLU A 256 -12.79 -5.90 14.43
N LEU A 257 -12.33 -4.76 13.91
CA LEU A 257 -12.97 -3.45 14.11
C LEU A 257 -14.33 -3.35 13.39
N ASP A 258 -14.46 -3.88 12.18
CA ASP A 258 -15.73 -3.96 11.44
C ASP A 258 -16.76 -4.81 12.21
N ALA A 259 -16.34 -5.95 12.77
CA ALA A 259 -17.19 -6.79 13.61
C ALA A 259 -17.61 -6.06 14.90
N LYS A 260 -16.70 -5.33 15.54
CA LYS A 260 -16.98 -4.49 16.71
C LYS A 260 -17.95 -3.36 16.36
N MET A 261 -17.80 -2.72 15.21
CA MET A 261 -18.67 -1.64 14.74
C MET A 261 -20.11 -2.14 14.57
N LYS A 262 -20.33 -3.23 13.83
CA LYS A 262 -21.66 -3.86 13.68
C LYS A 262 -22.28 -4.24 15.03
N ALA A 263 -21.47 -4.71 15.98
CA ALA A 263 -21.95 -5.05 17.32
C ALA A 263 -22.32 -3.81 18.16
N LEU A 264 -21.65 -2.67 17.96
CA LEU A 264 -22.01 -1.39 18.58
C LEU A 264 -23.28 -0.81 17.97
N GLU A 265 -23.42 -0.83 16.63
CA GLU A 265 -24.61 -0.37 15.91
C GLU A 265 -25.88 -1.15 16.30
N ALA A 266 -25.75 -2.48 16.44
CA ALA A 266 -26.84 -3.33 16.93
C ALA A 266 -27.25 -2.97 18.38
N LYS A 267 -26.28 -2.64 19.25
CA LYS A 267 -26.54 -2.20 20.62
C LYS A 267 -27.18 -0.83 20.68
N THR A 268 -26.71 0.15 19.89
CA THR A 268 -27.35 1.47 19.82
C THR A 268 -28.79 1.35 19.37
N ALA A 269 -29.06 0.59 18.30
CA ALA A 269 -30.41 0.40 17.79
C ALA A 269 -31.34 -0.27 18.82
N ALA A 270 -30.85 -1.27 19.55
CA ALA A 270 -31.60 -1.92 20.63
C ALA A 270 -31.90 -0.97 21.80
N ALA A 271 -30.91 -0.20 22.25
CA ALA A 271 -31.08 0.79 23.32
C ALA A 271 -32.04 1.93 22.92
N GLN A 272 -31.97 2.37 21.66
CA GLN A 272 -32.87 3.39 21.10
C GLN A 272 -34.32 2.89 20.98
N ALA A 273 -34.53 1.63 20.59
CA ALA A 273 -35.85 1.01 20.61
C ALA A 273 -36.39 0.85 22.04
N ALA A 274 -35.54 0.51 23.01
CA ALA A 274 -35.91 0.44 24.42
C ALA A 274 -36.31 1.83 24.99
N LEU A 275 -35.56 2.89 24.67
CA LEU A 275 -35.89 4.26 25.05
C LEU A 275 -37.21 4.73 24.42
N ALA A 276 -37.43 4.45 23.14
CA ALA A 276 -38.69 4.78 22.46
C ALA A 276 -39.90 4.09 23.12
N LYS A 277 -39.73 2.84 23.57
CA LYS A 277 -40.74 2.11 24.35
C LYS A 277 -40.99 2.75 25.72
N GLN A 278 -39.95 3.07 26.49
CA GLN A 278 -40.08 3.75 27.80
C GLN A 278 -40.84 5.08 27.68
N ILE A 279 -40.47 5.92 26.71
CA ILE A 279 -41.14 7.20 26.44
C ILE A 279 -42.61 6.99 26.08
N ALA A 280 -42.93 6.00 25.24
CA ALA A 280 -44.30 5.67 24.87
C ALA A 280 -45.13 5.14 26.05
N GLU A 281 -44.53 4.39 26.97
CA GLU A 281 -45.16 3.89 28.21
C GLU A 281 -45.44 5.02 29.20
N ARG A 282 -44.49 5.95 29.41
CA ARG A 282 -44.72 7.16 30.23
C ARG A 282 -45.83 8.01 29.65
N LEU A 283 -45.80 8.28 28.35
CA LEU A 283 -46.82 9.07 27.66
C LEU A 283 -48.19 8.39 27.62
N ALA A 284 -48.24 7.06 27.69
CA ALA A 284 -49.50 6.34 27.85
C ALA A 284 -50.20 6.62 29.19
N MET A 285 -49.47 7.04 30.24
CA MET A 285 -50.01 7.40 31.57
C MET A 285 -50.51 8.85 31.63
N THR A 286 -49.95 9.75 30.83
CA THR A 286 -50.31 11.18 30.79
C THR A 286 -50.88 11.55 29.42
N LYS A 287 -52.21 11.44 29.23
CA LYS A 287 -52.86 11.95 28.02
C LYS A 287 -52.91 13.49 28.06
N GLU A 288 -51.82 14.11 27.64
CA GLU A 288 -51.68 15.57 27.52
C GLU A 288 -52.54 16.10 26.35
N ASP A 289 -53.13 17.29 26.53
CA ASP A 289 -53.86 17.98 25.48
C ASP A 289 -52.87 18.70 24.55
N THR A 290 -52.59 18.10 23.39
CA THR A 290 -51.64 18.64 22.40
C THR A 290 -52.27 19.69 21.45
N SER A 291 -53.51 20.10 21.71
CA SER A 291 -54.21 21.08 20.88
C SER A 291 -53.74 22.53 21.10
N GLY A 292 -54.17 23.42 20.21
CA GLY A 292 -53.86 24.85 20.27
C GLY A 292 -52.64 25.28 19.45
N SER A 293 -52.57 26.59 19.20
CA SER A 293 -51.59 27.22 18.33
C SER A 293 -50.19 27.34 18.96
N TYR A 294 -49.19 27.58 18.13
CA TYR A 294 -47.80 27.83 18.50
C TYR A 294 -47.29 29.04 17.72
N SER A 295 -46.76 30.04 18.43
CA SER A 295 -46.25 31.27 17.84
C SER A 295 -44.83 31.08 17.30
N ALA A 296 -44.70 30.38 16.16
CA ALA A 296 -43.42 30.15 15.51
C ALA A 296 -42.82 31.42 14.90
N SER A 297 -41.48 31.47 14.89
CA SER A 297 -40.70 32.35 14.04
C SER A 297 -40.79 31.95 12.55
N ALA A 298 -40.41 32.86 11.65
CA ALA A 298 -40.31 32.56 10.22
C ALA A 298 -39.30 31.44 9.92
N ASP A 299 -38.23 31.36 10.72
CA ASP A 299 -37.24 30.29 10.63
C ASP A 299 -37.84 28.95 11.06
N GLU A 300 -38.56 28.89 12.19
CA GLU A 300 -39.27 27.66 12.63
C GLU A 300 -40.33 27.19 11.64
N LEU A 301 -41.08 28.11 11.01
CA LEU A 301 -41.99 27.78 9.91
C LEU A 301 -41.23 27.13 8.74
N THR A 302 -40.04 27.65 8.41
CA THR A 302 -39.20 27.13 7.33
C THR A 302 -38.61 25.76 7.68
N TRP A 303 -38.13 25.56 8.91
CA TRP A 303 -37.66 24.27 9.42
C TRP A 303 -38.77 23.21 9.44
N LEU A 304 -39.97 23.58 9.90
CA LEU A 304 -41.13 22.68 9.90
C LEU A 304 -41.56 22.31 8.48
N ALA A 305 -41.64 23.30 7.58
CA ALA A 305 -41.98 23.07 6.17
C ALA A 305 -40.93 22.19 5.45
N ALA A 306 -39.65 22.42 5.70
CA ALA A 306 -38.56 21.62 5.16
C ALA A 306 -38.59 20.17 5.67
N THR A 307 -38.92 19.97 6.95
CA THR A 307 -39.05 18.62 7.54
C THR A 307 -40.28 17.90 7.01
N ILE A 308 -41.43 18.57 6.94
CA ILE A 308 -42.65 18.02 6.30
C ILE A 308 -42.37 17.65 4.84
N GLN A 309 -41.61 18.47 4.10
CA GLN A 309 -41.22 18.12 2.74
C GLN A 309 -40.28 16.90 2.72
N ALA A 310 -39.23 16.89 3.55
CA ALA A 310 -38.25 15.83 3.57
C ALA A 310 -38.84 14.44 3.85
N GLU A 311 -39.84 14.38 4.73
CA GLU A 311 -40.51 13.15 5.17
C GLU A 311 -41.77 12.80 4.34
N ALA A 312 -42.43 13.78 3.72
CA ALA A 312 -43.77 13.60 3.12
C ALA A 312 -43.98 14.29 1.74
N ASP A 313 -42.92 14.57 0.96
CA ASP A 313 -43.06 15.27 -0.33
C ASP A 313 -44.02 14.57 -1.32
N GLY A 314 -43.93 13.24 -1.42
CA GLY A 314 -44.81 12.42 -2.27
C GLY A 314 -46.20 12.13 -1.68
N GLU A 315 -46.45 12.51 -0.43
CA GLU A 315 -47.70 12.15 0.26
C GLU A 315 -48.86 13.13 -0.02
N SER A 316 -50.07 12.67 0.27
CA SER A 316 -51.28 13.50 0.22
C SER A 316 -51.19 14.74 1.12
N TYR A 317 -52.03 15.75 0.88
CA TYR A 317 -52.05 16.95 1.73
C TYR A 317 -52.36 16.61 3.20
N THR A 318 -53.25 15.64 3.44
CA THR A 318 -53.54 15.10 4.77
C THR A 318 -52.33 14.42 5.39
N GLY A 319 -51.51 13.70 4.61
CA GLY A 319 -50.25 13.10 5.08
C GLY A 319 -49.21 14.14 5.50
N LYS A 320 -49.07 15.22 4.72
CA LYS A 320 -48.22 16.38 5.07
C LYS A 320 -48.69 17.06 6.37
N LEU A 321 -50.00 17.25 6.53
CA LEU A 321 -50.59 17.74 7.79
C LEU A 321 -50.39 16.76 8.97
N ALA A 322 -50.40 15.44 8.73
CA ALA A 322 -50.19 14.42 9.77
C ALA A 322 -48.74 14.41 10.27
N VAL A 323 -47.74 14.49 9.40
CA VAL A 323 -46.32 14.65 9.81
C VAL A 323 -46.12 15.95 10.60
N GLY A 324 -46.69 17.06 10.11
CA GLY A 324 -46.68 18.32 10.86
C GLY A 324 -47.38 18.21 12.22
N SER A 325 -48.49 17.46 12.30
CA SER A 325 -49.22 17.21 13.54
C SER A 325 -48.40 16.40 14.53
N VAL A 326 -47.64 15.38 14.11
CA VAL A 326 -46.72 14.65 14.99
C VAL A 326 -45.66 15.58 15.58
N ILE A 327 -45.04 16.45 14.77
CA ILE A 327 -44.07 17.44 15.27
C ILE A 327 -44.73 18.36 16.31
N MET A 328 -45.91 18.90 16.01
CA MET A 328 -46.60 19.80 16.93
C MET A 328 -47.16 19.10 18.18
N ASN A 329 -47.54 17.82 18.09
CA ASN A 329 -47.95 17.01 19.24
C ASN A 329 -46.77 16.78 20.19
N ARG A 330 -45.58 16.54 19.64
CA ARG A 330 -44.33 16.45 20.41
C ARG A 330 -43.96 17.79 21.07
N VAL A 331 -43.96 18.90 20.31
CA VAL A 331 -43.68 20.26 20.85
C VAL A 331 -44.62 20.64 22.00
N LYS A 332 -45.86 20.13 21.99
CA LYS A 332 -46.86 20.35 23.03
C LYS A 332 -46.83 19.34 24.18
N SER A 333 -46.03 18.28 24.07
CA SER A 333 -45.92 17.24 25.09
C SER A 333 -44.67 17.41 25.95
N SER A 334 -44.80 17.16 27.26
CA SER A 334 -43.68 17.26 28.21
C SER A 334 -42.55 16.25 27.99
N ALA A 335 -42.74 15.25 27.12
CA ALA A 335 -41.72 14.26 26.80
C ALA A 335 -40.71 14.69 25.72
N PHE A 336 -40.95 15.79 25.00
CA PHE A 336 -40.09 16.25 23.91
C PHE A 336 -39.70 17.73 24.12
N PRO A 337 -38.69 18.25 23.40
CA PRO A 337 -38.36 19.67 23.44
C PRO A 337 -39.55 20.56 23.11
N SER A 338 -39.72 21.65 23.85
CA SER A 338 -40.83 22.59 23.70
C SER A 338 -40.69 23.56 22.50
N THR A 339 -39.79 23.27 21.55
CA THR A 339 -39.56 24.09 20.35
C THR A 339 -39.52 23.23 19.10
N VAL A 340 -39.98 23.81 17.98
CA VAL A 340 -40.06 23.13 16.67
C VAL A 340 -38.69 22.60 16.23
N VAL A 341 -37.66 23.46 16.26
CA VAL A 341 -36.28 23.06 15.93
C VAL A 341 -35.75 22.02 16.92
N GLY A 342 -36.11 22.12 18.21
CA GLY A 342 -35.72 21.13 19.21
C GLY A 342 -36.23 19.72 18.87
N VAL A 343 -37.51 19.59 18.50
CA VAL A 343 -38.11 18.31 18.10
C VAL A 343 -37.55 17.78 16.78
N ILE A 344 -37.30 18.66 15.80
CA ILE A 344 -36.73 18.25 14.50
C ILE A 344 -35.28 17.76 14.65
N THR A 345 -34.50 18.42 15.50
CA THR A 345 -33.08 18.11 15.72
C THR A 345 -32.82 17.05 16.80
N GLN A 346 -33.88 16.49 17.42
CA GLN A 346 -33.75 15.32 18.30
C GLN A 346 -33.08 14.16 17.55
N ASN A 347 -32.08 13.56 18.20
CA ASN A 347 -31.22 12.58 17.58
C ASN A 347 -32.03 11.39 17.03
N MET A 348 -31.82 11.10 15.75
CA MET A 348 -32.49 10.07 14.95
C MET A 348 -34.03 10.14 14.84
N GLN A 349 -34.67 11.18 15.34
CA GLN A 349 -36.14 11.25 15.28
C GLN A 349 -36.66 11.59 13.87
N PHE A 350 -35.84 12.26 13.05
CA PHE A 350 -36.05 12.52 11.63
C PHE A 350 -34.77 12.18 10.86
N ALA A 351 -34.77 11.08 10.12
CA ALA A 351 -33.60 10.61 9.38
C ALA A 351 -33.11 11.65 8.36
N SER A 352 -34.03 12.45 7.81
CA SER A 352 -33.73 13.50 6.83
C SER A 352 -32.88 14.65 7.35
N TYR A 353 -32.91 14.96 8.65
CA TYR A 353 -32.05 15.99 9.25
C TYR A 353 -30.59 15.51 9.27
N ARG A 354 -30.35 14.27 9.74
CA ARG A 354 -29.00 13.69 9.81
C ARG A 354 -28.34 13.50 8.44
N SER A 355 -29.12 13.37 7.37
CA SER A 355 -28.59 13.26 6.00
C SER A 355 -28.32 14.62 5.32
N GLY A 356 -28.56 15.75 6.00
CA GLY A 356 -28.44 17.10 5.42
C GLY A 356 -29.55 17.45 4.44
N LYS A 357 -30.56 16.59 4.27
CA LYS A 357 -31.68 16.78 3.33
C LYS A 357 -32.59 17.93 3.78
N VAL A 358 -32.77 18.13 5.08
CA VAL A 358 -33.56 19.25 5.62
C VAL A 358 -32.86 20.58 5.32
N GLU A 359 -31.56 20.69 5.58
CA GLU A 359 -30.72 21.86 5.26
C GLU A 359 -30.75 22.20 3.76
N LEU A 360 -30.64 21.17 2.91
CA LEU A 360 -30.72 21.32 1.46
C LEU A 360 -32.09 21.86 0.99
N ILE A 361 -33.19 21.40 1.60
CA ILE A 361 -34.53 21.91 1.31
C ILE A 361 -34.70 23.35 1.84
N ILE A 362 -34.14 23.68 3.01
CA ILE A 362 -34.13 25.05 3.53
C ILE A 362 -33.37 25.98 2.56
N SER A 363 -32.20 25.59 2.05
CA SER A 363 -31.43 26.41 1.11
C SER A 363 -32.12 26.62 -0.24
N ASN A 364 -32.92 25.64 -0.69
CA ASN A 364 -33.67 25.71 -1.94
C ASN A 364 -35.05 26.37 -1.79
N GLY A 365 -35.53 26.57 -0.57
CA GLY A 365 -36.89 27.01 -0.26
C GLY A 365 -37.89 25.83 -0.25
N PRO A 366 -38.54 25.53 0.90
CA PRO A 366 -39.56 24.47 0.94
C PRO A 366 -40.72 24.77 0.00
N ASN A 367 -41.33 23.74 -0.58
CA ASN A 367 -42.42 23.94 -1.53
C ASN A 367 -43.68 24.53 -0.85
N SER A 368 -44.47 25.28 -1.63
CA SER A 368 -45.62 26.05 -1.13
C SER A 368 -46.71 25.19 -0.46
N THR A 369 -46.80 23.91 -0.81
CA THR A 369 -47.75 22.98 -0.18
C THR A 369 -47.29 22.57 1.22
N CYS A 370 -45.98 22.32 1.40
CA CYS A 370 -45.39 22.04 2.71
C CYS A 370 -45.36 23.27 3.61
N ILE A 371 -45.10 24.48 3.07
CA ILE A 371 -45.23 25.74 3.82
C ILE A 371 -46.67 25.93 4.34
N ARG A 372 -47.68 25.70 3.48
CA ARG A 372 -49.08 25.82 3.88
C ARG A 372 -49.46 24.79 4.96
N ALA A 373 -49.03 23.54 4.81
CA ALA A 373 -49.23 22.51 5.84
C ALA A 373 -48.57 22.87 7.18
N ALA A 374 -47.33 23.38 7.14
CA ALA A 374 -46.62 23.85 8.33
C ALA A 374 -47.37 24.99 9.03
N GLN A 375 -47.83 26.00 8.28
CA GLN A 375 -48.62 27.10 8.83
C GLN A 375 -49.94 26.61 9.46
N GLU A 376 -50.68 25.74 8.77
CA GLU A 376 -51.96 25.21 9.26
C GLU A 376 -51.79 24.45 10.59
N VAL A 377 -50.74 23.63 10.77
CA VAL A 377 -50.49 22.94 12.07
C VAL A 377 -49.96 23.87 13.16
N LEU A 378 -49.21 24.91 12.81
CA LEU A 378 -48.77 25.96 13.74
C LEU A 378 -49.94 26.80 14.26
N ASP A 379 -50.90 27.10 13.39
CA ASP A 379 -52.15 27.79 13.74
C ASP A 379 -53.10 26.92 14.60
N GLY A 380 -52.82 25.61 14.70
CA GLY A 380 -53.49 24.68 15.61
C GLY A 380 -54.24 23.53 14.95
N ALA A 381 -54.14 23.35 13.62
CA ALA A 381 -54.69 22.16 12.97
C ALA A 381 -53.98 20.89 13.46
N ARG A 382 -54.74 19.80 13.61
CA ARG A 382 -54.23 18.47 14.01
C ARG A 382 -54.92 17.38 13.21
N VAL A 383 -54.13 16.40 12.78
CA VAL A 383 -54.59 15.14 12.19
C VAL A 383 -54.16 14.03 13.15
N GLY A 384 -55.08 13.65 14.04
CA GLY A 384 -54.83 12.72 15.15
C GLY A 384 -53.95 13.29 16.28
N ASP A 385 -53.87 12.54 17.38
CA ASP A 385 -53.02 12.82 18.55
C ASP A 385 -51.66 12.09 18.48
N TYR A 386 -51.35 11.44 17.35
CA TYR A 386 -50.14 10.63 17.14
C TYR A 386 -48.84 11.32 17.54
N LEU A 387 -47.92 10.51 18.08
CA LEU A 387 -46.59 10.94 18.50
C LEU A 387 -45.47 10.29 17.68
N PHE A 388 -45.80 9.33 16.82
CA PHE A 388 -44.85 8.61 15.97
C PHE A 388 -45.47 8.32 14.60
N PHE A 389 -44.61 8.21 13.60
CA PHE A 389 -44.97 7.68 12.28
C PHE A 389 -43.78 6.95 11.66
N MET A 390 -44.06 6.03 10.75
CA MET A 390 -43.07 5.35 9.91
C MET A 390 -43.73 4.85 8.62
N THR A 391 -42.93 4.41 7.63
CA THR A 391 -43.50 3.76 6.44
C THR A 391 -44.15 2.43 6.83
N ARG A 392 -45.16 2.00 6.05
CA ARG A 392 -45.83 0.72 6.29
C ARG A 392 -44.87 -0.47 6.45
N TYR A 393 -43.81 -0.54 5.64
CA TYR A 393 -42.79 -1.59 5.74
C TYR A 393 -42.18 -1.67 7.15
N TRP A 394 -41.80 -0.53 7.73
CA TRP A 394 -41.25 -0.50 9.07
C TRP A 394 -42.30 -0.82 10.14
N ALA A 395 -43.56 -0.40 9.95
CA ALA A 395 -44.64 -0.74 10.88
C ALA A 395 -44.91 -2.26 10.91
N ASP A 396 -44.88 -2.91 9.75
CA ASP A 396 -45.02 -4.36 9.63
C ASP A 396 -43.75 -5.08 10.17
N TYR A 397 -42.54 -4.57 9.91
CA TYR A 397 -41.26 -5.10 10.42
C TYR A 397 -41.14 -5.03 11.96
N TYR A 398 -41.49 -3.89 12.56
CA TYR A 398 -41.55 -3.73 14.02
C TYR A 398 -42.84 -4.29 14.64
N GLY A 399 -43.73 -4.87 13.83
CA GLY A 399 -44.94 -5.56 14.27
C GLY A 399 -45.96 -4.66 14.96
N ILE A 400 -46.05 -3.36 14.63
CA ILE A 400 -46.93 -2.42 15.33
C ILE A 400 -48.39 -2.88 15.24
N ALA A 401 -49.08 -2.92 16.38
CA ALA A 401 -50.44 -3.43 16.51
C ALA A 401 -51.51 -2.35 16.30
N GLU A 402 -51.27 -1.15 16.83
CA GLU A 402 -52.22 -0.03 16.82
C GLU A 402 -51.65 1.15 16.03
N TYR A 403 -52.05 1.29 14.76
CA TYR A 403 -51.70 2.42 13.91
C TYR A 403 -52.84 2.78 12.94
N GLU A 404 -52.88 4.04 12.50
CA GLU A 404 -53.75 4.51 11.42
C GLU A 404 -52.91 4.82 10.17
N MET A 405 -53.36 4.34 9.01
CA MET A 405 -52.68 4.60 7.73
C MET A 405 -53.16 5.93 7.13
N ILE A 406 -52.25 6.88 6.97
CA ILE A 406 -52.51 8.14 6.25
C ILE A 406 -51.50 8.25 5.12
N GLY A 407 -51.95 7.92 3.90
CA GLY A 407 -51.05 7.71 2.77
C GLY A 407 -50.20 6.44 2.96
N ASN A 408 -48.89 6.51 2.72
CA ASN A 408 -47.98 5.36 2.89
C ASN A 408 -47.40 5.22 4.31
N HIS A 409 -47.76 6.13 5.21
CA HIS A 409 -47.26 6.17 6.58
C HIS A 409 -48.28 5.63 7.58
N ALA A 410 -47.79 4.78 8.47
CA ALA A 410 -48.48 4.31 9.67
C ALA A 410 -48.22 5.33 10.79
N PHE A 411 -49.27 5.98 11.28
CA PHE A 411 -49.23 6.93 12.38
C PHE A 411 -49.76 6.27 13.66
N PHE A 412 -49.09 6.48 14.79
CA PHE A 412 -49.46 5.84 16.05
C PHE A 412 -49.10 6.67 17.29
N TYR A 413 -49.83 6.43 18.38
CA TYR A 413 -49.60 7.09 19.66
C TYR A 413 -48.65 6.30 20.57
N ARG A 414 -48.71 4.96 20.53
CA ARG A 414 -47.97 4.05 21.42
C ARG A 414 -47.24 2.99 20.61
N TRP A 415 -46.02 2.64 21.03
CA TRP A 415 -45.24 1.55 20.42
C TRP A 415 -45.73 0.17 20.91
N ILE A 416 -46.97 -0.18 20.57
CA ILE A 416 -47.55 -1.49 20.89
C ILE A 416 -47.21 -2.44 19.75
N VAL A 417 -46.53 -3.54 20.07
CA VAL A 417 -46.19 -4.61 19.12
C VAL A 417 -47.19 -5.74 19.28
N LYS A 418 -47.59 -6.38 18.18
CA LYS A 418 -48.44 -7.58 18.19
C LYS A 418 -47.75 -8.67 19.00
N GLU A 419 -48.44 -9.25 19.98
CA GLU A 419 -47.99 -10.50 20.57
C GLU A 419 -47.87 -11.53 19.44
N LYS A 420 -46.72 -12.21 19.36
CA LYS A 420 -46.61 -13.37 18.50
C LYS A 420 -47.54 -14.43 19.06
N GLU A 421 -48.50 -14.87 18.27
CA GLU A 421 -49.13 -16.17 18.50
C GLU A 421 -48.00 -17.20 18.55
N GLU A 422 -47.87 -17.89 19.68
CA GLU A 422 -46.97 -19.04 19.78
C GLU A 422 -47.54 -20.11 18.85
N GLU A 423 -46.87 -20.37 17.73
CA GLU A 423 -47.23 -21.49 16.85
C GLU A 423 -47.15 -22.77 17.69
N GLU A 424 -48.30 -23.43 17.92
CA GLU A 424 -48.35 -24.75 18.54
C GLU A 424 -47.47 -25.70 17.72
N VAL A 425 -46.31 -26.06 18.27
CA VAL A 425 -45.43 -27.06 17.68
C VAL A 425 -46.15 -28.40 17.75
N GLN A 426 -46.83 -28.77 16.65
CA GLN A 426 -47.27 -30.14 16.45
C GLN A 426 -46.03 -31.01 16.23
N GLU A 427 -45.65 -31.75 17.27
CA GLU A 427 -44.73 -32.88 17.13
C GLU A 427 -45.30 -33.86 16.10
N VAL A 428 -44.56 -34.05 15.01
CA VAL A 428 -44.74 -35.19 14.10
C VAL A 428 -43.52 -36.07 14.25
N GLU A 429 -43.70 -37.19 14.97
CA GLU A 429 -42.72 -38.27 15.06
C GLU A 429 -42.54 -39.01 13.71
N GLU A 430 -41.39 -39.66 13.57
CA GLU A 430 -41.04 -40.67 12.56
C GLU A 430 -40.89 -40.18 11.09
N THR A 431 -39.92 -40.66 10.30
CA THR A 431 -38.99 -41.80 10.45
C THR A 431 -37.66 -41.54 9.73
N THR A 432 -36.61 -42.26 10.14
CA THR A 432 -35.33 -42.34 9.42
C THR A 432 -35.42 -43.20 8.16
N GLU A 433 -34.92 -42.71 7.02
CA GLU A 433 -34.38 -43.61 5.99
C GLU A 433 -33.20 -42.95 5.25
N SER A 434 -32.15 -43.74 5.01
CA SER A 434 -30.86 -43.31 4.47
C SER A 434 -30.76 -43.51 2.96
N SER A 435 -30.10 -42.60 2.24
CA SER A 435 -29.50 -42.89 0.93
C SER A 435 -28.31 -41.98 0.64
N GLU A 436 -27.34 -42.51 -0.09
CA GLU A 436 -25.98 -41.97 -0.25
C GLU A 436 -25.81 -41.14 -1.53
N ASN A 437 -24.72 -40.36 -1.58
CA ASN A 437 -23.98 -39.90 -2.77
C ASN A 437 -24.72 -39.13 -3.88
N ASN A 438 -24.30 -37.88 -4.12
CA ASN A 438 -23.38 -37.62 -5.23
C ASN A 438 -22.65 -36.27 -5.15
N GLU A 439 -21.42 -36.22 -5.65
CA GLU A 439 -20.73 -34.98 -6.00
C GLU A 439 -21.18 -34.51 -7.39
N SER A 440 -21.32 -33.20 -7.60
CA SER A 440 -20.96 -32.55 -8.87
C SER A 440 -20.93 -31.02 -8.74
N GLU A 441 -19.88 -30.42 -9.29
CA GLU A 441 -19.75 -28.98 -9.54
C GLU A 441 -20.88 -28.45 -10.46
N SER A 442 -21.28 -27.18 -10.31
CA SER A 442 -21.36 -26.27 -11.46
C SER A 442 -21.55 -24.82 -11.04
N SER A 443 -20.84 -23.93 -11.73
CA SER A 443 -21.01 -22.48 -11.75
C SER A 443 -21.93 -22.04 -12.89
N SER A 444 -22.81 -21.06 -12.65
CA SER A 444 -23.38 -20.12 -13.64
C SER A 444 -24.31 -19.18 -12.85
N GLU A 445 -24.06 -17.87 -12.78
CA GLU A 445 -24.43 -16.85 -13.79
C GLU A 445 -25.94 -16.60 -13.88
N SER A 446 -26.33 -15.41 -13.42
CA SER A 446 -27.41 -14.58 -13.99
C SER A 446 -27.09 -13.13 -13.57
N GLU A 447 -26.43 -12.36 -14.44
CA GLU A 447 -27.05 -11.54 -15.50
C GLU A 447 -27.35 -10.12 -15.00
N ASN A 448 -26.57 -9.17 -15.52
CA ASN A 448 -26.76 -7.74 -15.34
C ASN A 448 -26.81 -7.13 -16.75
N GLU A 449 -28.01 -7.04 -17.28
CA GLU A 449 -28.43 -6.38 -18.53
C GLU A 449 -29.53 -5.38 -18.12
N GLU A 450 -29.70 -4.18 -18.67
CA GLU A 450 -29.04 -3.46 -19.79
C GLU A 450 -29.07 -1.94 -19.41
N ASN A 451 -28.15 -1.06 -19.86
CA ASN A 451 -28.15 -0.35 -21.17
C ASN A 451 -29.45 0.49 -21.38
N SER A 452 -29.50 1.68 -21.99
CA SER A 452 -28.55 2.63 -22.62
C SER A 452 -29.07 4.07 -22.32
N GLU A 453 -28.72 5.21 -22.94
CA GLU A 453 -27.82 5.62 -24.04
C GLU A 453 -27.58 7.15 -23.92
N GLU A 454 -26.37 7.66 -24.22
CA GLU A 454 -26.17 8.77 -25.18
C GLU A 454 -24.66 8.99 -25.46
N THR A 455 -24.31 8.86 -26.74
CA THR A 455 -22.96 8.94 -27.31
C THR A 455 -22.77 10.24 -28.10
N GLU A 456 -21.67 10.31 -28.88
CA GLU A 456 -21.34 11.28 -29.93
C GLU A 456 -20.47 12.48 -29.49
N GLU A 457 -19.35 12.82 -30.16
CA GLU A 457 -18.62 12.19 -31.28
C GLU A 457 -17.15 12.70 -31.32
N LEU A 458 -16.22 11.88 -31.85
CA LEU A 458 -15.15 12.15 -32.86
C LEU A 458 -14.27 13.43 -32.77
N GLU A 459 -13.03 13.52 -33.27
CA GLU A 459 -12.11 12.57 -33.94
C GLU A 459 -10.65 13.09 -33.87
N GLU A 460 -9.69 12.25 -34.31
CA GLU A 460 -8.38 12.57 -34.94
C GLU A 460 -7.58 13.84 -34.54
N ASN A 461 -6.31 13.66 -34.17
CA ASN A 461 -5.29 13.60 -35.24
C ASN A 461 -3.94 13.02 -34.76
N SER A 462 -3.23 12.36 -35.67
CA SER A 462 -1.85 11.90 -35.49
C SER A 462 -1.04 12.28 -36.72
N GLU A 463 -0.05 13.18 -36.58
CA GLU A 463 0.92 13.43 -37.64
C GLU A 463 2.35 13.33 -37.13
N ASP A 464 3.12 12.57 -37.91
CA ASP A 464 4.56 12.39 -37.87
C ASP A 464 5.21 13.57 -38.62
N ASN A 465 6.38 14.04 -38.17
CA ASN A 465 7.28 14.76 -39.07
C ASN A 465 8.73 14.76 -38.58
N SER A 466 9.58 14.15 -39.41
CA SER A 466 11.03 14.24 -39.38
C SER A 466 11.55 15.49 -40.12
N GLU A 467 12.88 15.61 -40.20
CA GLU A 467 13.66 16.62 -40.96
C GLU A 467 13.82 18.00 -40.31
N GLU A 468 15.02 18.25 -39.79
CA GLU A 468 15.89 19.28 -40.40
C GLU A 468 17.37 18.92 -40.17
N SER A 469 18.17 18.98 -41.24
CA SER A 469 19.59 18.64 -41.23
C SER A 469 20.37 19.58 -42.12
N GLU A 470 21.20 20.44 -41.53
CA GLU A 470 22.21 21.32 -42.13
C GLU A 470 22.94 21.98 -40.93
N GLU A 471 24.22 22.32 -40.92
CA GLU A 471 25.25 22.34 -41.95
C GLU A 471 26.62 22.44 -41.24
N HIS A 472 27.60 21.56 -41.54
CA HIS A 472 28.99 22.03 -41.67
C HIS A 472 29.91 21.02 -42.37
N SER A 473 30.77 21.58 -43.20
CA SER A 473 31.50 20.92 -44.28
C SER A 473 32.99 20.86 -44.02
N GLU A 474 33.63 19.84 -44.61
CA GLU A 474 35.00 19.87 -45.16
C GLU A 474 36.17 20.23 -44.23
N GLU A 475 37.01 19.23 -43.96
CA GLU A 475 38.44 19.42 -44.24
C GLU A 475 39.02 18.16 -44.94
N ASN A 476 39.88 18.39 -45.93
CA ASN A 476 40.62 17.36 -46.69
C ASN A 476 41.63 16.65 -45.75
N GLN A 477 42.26 15.51 -46.08
CA GLN A 477 42.94 15.21 -47.34
C GLN A 477 43.39 13.73 -47.42
N GLU A 478 43.62 13.23 -48.63
CA GLU A 478 44.21 11.91 -48.91
C GLU A 478 45.69 11.86 -48.49
N GLU A 479 46.17 10.72 -47.97
CA GLU A 479 47.50 10.23 -48.36
C GLU A 479 47.60 8.68 -48.32
N ASN A 480 48.43 8.16 -49.22
CA ASN A 480 48.57 6.75 -49.58
C ASN A 480 49.38 5.95 -48.55
N SER A 481 49.16 4.63 -48.45
CA SER A 481 50.05 3.60 -49.04
C SER A 481 49.74 2.17 -48.57
N ASP A 482 50.12 1.18 -49.37
CA ASP A 482 49.96 -0.25 -49.11
C ASP A 482 50.83 -0.78 -47.94
N GLU A 483 50.26 -1.67 -47.11
CA GLU A 483 50.75 -3.05 -46.85
C GLU A 483 49.71 -3.90 -46.10
#